data_AF-A0AAW7TI64-F1
#
_entry.id   AF-A0AAW7TI64-F1
#
_cell.length_a   1.000
_cell.length_b   1.000
_cell.length_c   1.000
_cell.angle_alpha   90.00
_cell.angle_beta   90.00
_cell.angle_gamma   90.00
#
_symmetry.space_group_name_H-M   'P 1'
#
loop_
_entity.id
_entity.type
_entity.pdbx_description
1 polymer ?
#
loop_
_entity_poly.entity_id
_entity_poly.type
_entity_poly.pdbx_seq_one_letter_code
_entity_poly.pdbx_strand_id
1 'polypeptide(L)'
;MLTVQQAVFTVEGLIGKVQQQKQLIHQLIQENEHLRQENKQLRKENEQLKHRVQELEARTKKNSSNSHLPPSSDRFEKKRSSREPSGKKPGGQEGHEGTTLRQVEHPHHRVVHRVHTCQGCGASLRDV
;
A
#
# COMPACT_ATOMS: atom_id res chain seq x y z
N MET A 1 1.09 26.24 -81.63
CA MET A 1 2.28 25.76 -80.88
C MET A 1 2.37 26.31 -79.45
N LEU A 2 2.03 27.58 -79.17
CA LEU A 2 2.10 28.16 -77.82
C LEU A 2 1.17 27.53 -76.77
N THR A 3 -0.06 27.15 -77.14
CA THR A 3 -1.07 26.60 -76.20
C THR A 3 -0.76 25.18 -75.73
N VAL A 4 -0.16 24.36 -76.59
CA VAL A 4 0.23 22.98 -76.26
C VAL A 4 1.41 23.00 -75.28
N GLN A 5 2.38 23.88 -75.49
CA GLN A 5 3.55 24.01 -74.60
C GLN A 5 3.15 24.53 -73.21
N GLN A 6 2.22 25.48 -73.14
CA GLN A 6 1.65 25.94 -71.86
C GLN A 6 0.89 24.82 -71.14
N ALA A 7 0.08 24.03 -71.87
CA ALA A 7 -0.62 22.88 -71.30
C ALA A 7 0.36 21.84 -70.73
N VAL A 8 1.43 21.50 -71.46
CA VAL A 8 2.47 20.56 -70.99
C VAL A 8 3.11 21.05 -69.69
N PHE A 9 3.54 22.31 -69.62
CA PHE A 9 4.14 22.88 -68.41
C PHE A 9 3.19 22.85 -67.20
N THR A 10 1.89 23.13 -67.41
CA THR A 10 0.90 23.04 -66.33
C THR A 10 0.69 21.61 -65.83
N VAL A 11 0.70 20.62 -66.74
CA VAL A 11 0.57 19.20 -66.40
C VAL A 11 1.80 18.73 -65.61
N GLU A 12 3.01 19.09 -66.03
CA GLU A 12 4.25 18.79 -65.30
C GLU A 12 4.22 19.37 -63.87
N GLY A 13 3.76 20.61 -63.72
CA GLY A 13 3.59 21.24 -62.40
C GLY A 13 2.56 20.54 -61.52
N LEU A 14 1.45 20.06 -62.10
CA LEU A 14 0.45 19.27 -61.37
C LEU A 14 1.00 17.90 -60.95
N ILE A 15 1.76 17.23 -61.82
CA ILE A 15 2.42 15.95 -61.50
C ILE A 15 3.37 16.13 -60.31
N GLY A 16 4.17 17.20 -60.30
CA GLY A 16 5.07 17.51 -59.18
C GLY A 16 4.30 17.71 -57.86
N LYS A 17 3.19 18.44 -57.89
CA LYS A 17 2.31 18.62 -56.72
C LYS A 17 1.73 17.31 -56.21
N VAL A 18 1.26 16.44 -57.12
CA VAL A 18 0.72 15.12 -56.76
C VAL A 18 1.80 14.21 -56.16
N GLN A 19 3.03 14.25 -56.69
CA GLN A 19 4.17 13.51 -56.13
C GLN A 19 4.51 14.01 -54.72
N GLN A 20 4.56 15.33 -54.51
CA GLN A 20 4.82 15.91 -53.20
C GLN A 20 3.71 15.57 -52.20
N GLN A 21 2.44 15.63 -52.61
CA GLN A 21 1.31 15.21 -51.77
C GLN A 21 1.39 13.74 -51.39
N LYS A 22 1.79 12.85 -52.33
CA LYS A 22 1.99 11.43 -52.05
C LYS A 22 3.10 11.19 -51.02
N GLN A 23 4.21 11.93 -51.10
CA GLN A 23 5.28 11.86 -50.12
C GLN A 23 4.80 12.29 -48.73
N LEU A 24 4.06 13.40 -48.65
CA LEU A 24 3.51 13.90 -47.39
C LEU A 24 2.52 12.91 -46.76
N ILE A 25 1.63 12.31 -47.56
CA ILE A 25 0.70 11.27 -47.08
C ILE A 25 1.47 10.09 -46.49
N HIS A 26 2.55 9.64 -47.14
CA HIS A 26 3.36 8.55 -46.63
C HIS A 26 4.00 8.90 -45.27
N GLN A 27 4.55 10.10 -45.14
CA GLN A 27 5.12 10.58 -43.88
C GLN A 27 4.07 10.65 -42.76
N LEU A 28 2.88 11.20 -43.05
CA LEU A 28 1.79 11.29 -42.08
C LEU A 28 1.28 9.92 -41.64
N ILE A 29 1.29 8.92 -42.52
CA ILE A 29 0.94 7.54 -42.17
C ILE A 29 1.98 6.96 -41.22
N GLN A 30 3.27 7.12 -41.52
CA GLN A 30 4.35 6.64 -40.65
C GLN A 30 4.30 7.27 -39.26
N GLU A 31 4.08 8.59 -39.19
CA GLU A 31 3.94 9.30 -37.92
C GLU A 31 2.71 8.84 -37.13
N ASN A 32 1.57 8.63 -37.82
CA ASN A 32 0.37 8.09 -37.17
C ASN A 32 0.58 6.69 -36.61
N GLU A 33 1.29 5.82 -37.34
CA GLU A 33 1.62 4.48 -36.87
C GLU A 33 2.50 4.53 -35.62
N HIS A 34 3.54 5.37 -35.64
CA HIS A 34 4.41 5.59 -34.49
C HIS A 34 3.63 6.09 -33.27
N LEU A 35 2.83 7.15 -33.42
CA LEU A 35 2.03 7.70 -32.33
C LEU A 35 1.02 6.69 -31.79
N ARG A 36 0.41 5.86 -32.65
CA ARG A 36 -0.50 4.79 -32.20
C ARG A 36 0.22 3.72 -31.38
N GLN A 37 1.43 3.35 -31.77
CA GLN A 37 2.25 2.39 -31.02
C GLN A 37 2.63 2.95 -29.63
N GLU A 38 3.11 4.20 -29.58
CA GLU A 38 3.45 4.88 -28.34
C GLU A 38 2.23 5.02 -27.43
N ASN A 39 1.08 5.45 -27.96
CA ASN A 39 -0.15 5.57 -27.18
C ASN A 39 -0.60 4.24 -26.59
N LYS A 40 -0.45 3.14 -27.36
CA LYS A 40 -0.75 1.79 -26.87
C LYS A 40 0.18 1.39 -25.71
N GLN A 41 1.47 1.67 -25.82
CA GLN A 41 2.45 1.37 -24.77
C GLN A 41 2.16 2.17 -23.50
N LEU A 42 1.95 3.49 -23.63
CA LEU A 42 1.62 4.37 -22.51
C LEU A 42 0.33 3.97 -21.81
N ARG A 43 -0.71 3.56 -22.56
CA ARG A 43 -1.97 3.07 -21.97
C ARG A 43 -1.76 1.82 -21.12
N LYS A 44 -0.95 0.87 -21.60
CA LYS A 44 -0.62 -0.36 -20.87
C LYS A 44 0.13 -0.06 -19.58
N GLU A 45 1.13 0.80 -19.64
CA GLU A 45 1.88 1.23 -18.44
C GLU A 45 0.98 1.96 -17.45
N ASN A 46 0.11 2.85 -17.94
CA ASN A 46 -0.85 3.58 -17.10
C ASN A 46 -1.80 2.62 -16.37
N GLU A 47 -2.28 1.57 -17.04
CA GLU A 47 -3.13 0.54 -16.43
C GLU A 47 -2.39 -0.23 -15.33
N GLN A 48 -1.14 -0.64 -15.59
CA GLN A 48 -0.30 -1.32 -14.59
C GLN A 48 -0.04 -0.43 -13.37
N LEU A 49 0.27 0.85 -13.59
CA LEU A 49 0.48 1.82 -12.52
C LEU A 49 -0.79 2.05 -11.71
N LYS A 50 -1.96 2.20 -12.37
CA LYS A 50 -3.25 2.33 -11.69
C LYS A 50 -3.56 1.13 -10.80
N HIS A 51 -3.34 -0.09 -11.30
CA HIS A 51 -3.53 -1.30 -10.50
C HIS A 51 -2.60 -1.30 -9.27
N ARG A 52 -1.33 -0.94 -9.44
CA ARG A 52 -0.36 -0.88 -8.34
C ARG A 52 -0.70 0.21 -7.33
N VAL A 53 -1.16 1.37 -7.77
CA VAL A 53 -1.65 2.44 -6.89
C VAL A 53 -2.85 1.96 -6.08
N GLN A 54 -3.84 1.36 -6.74
CA GLN A 54 -5.04 0.84 -6.06
C GLN A 54 -4.67 -0.23 -5.02
N GLU A 55 -3.73 -1.12 -5.32
CA GLU A 55 -3.25 -2.12 -4.38
C GLU A 55 -2.57 -1.48 -3.16
N LEU A 56 -1.70 -0.49 -3.38
CA LEU A 56 -1.02 0.22 -2.31
C LEU A 56 -2.00 1.02 -1.46
N GLU A 57 -2.97 1.70 -2.06
CA GLU A 57 -4.04 2.41 -1.36
C GLU A 57 -4.91 1.46 -0.53
N ALA A 58 -5.24 0.28 -1.07
CA ALA A 58 -5.97 -0.75 -0.33
C ALA A 58 -5.18 -1.28 0.86
N ARG A 59 -3.84 -1.38 0.75
CA ARG A 59 -2.96 -1.77 1.86
C ARG A 59 -2.87 -0.69 2.92
N THR A 60 -2.75 0.58 2.55
CA THR A 60 -2.66 1.69 3.51
C THR A 60 -3.98 1.98 4.22
N LYS A 61 -5.12 1.72 3.58
CA LYS A 61 -6.45 1.88 4.20
C LYS A 61 -6.73 0.83 5.28
N LYS A 62 -6.05 -0.31 5.26
CA LYS A 62 -6.22 -1.38 6.27
C LYS A 62 -5.44 -1.05 7.53
N ASN A 63 -6.14 -1.01 8.66
CA ASN A 63 -5.57 -0.85 9.98
C ASN A 63 -6.28 -1.76 11.00
N SER A 64 -5.77 -1.82 12.23
CA SER A 64 -6.34 -2.64 13.31
C SER A 64 -7.81 -2.36 13.61
N SER A 65 -8.31 -1.16 13.27
CA SER A 65 -9.71 -0.78 13.49
C SER A 65 -10.68 -1.41 12.48
N ASN A 66 -10.24 -1.65 11.24
CA ASN A 66 -11.14 -2.04 10.14
C ASN A 66 -10.79 -3.37 9.45
N SER A 67 -9.77 -4.09 9.91
CA SER A 67 -9.25 -5.26 9.18
C SER A 67 -8.83 -6.47 10.03
N HIS A 68 -9.23 -6.53 11.31
CA HIS A 68 -8.87 -7.60 12.25
C HIS A 68 -7.35 -7.85 12.40
N LEU A 69 -6.51 -6.94 11.89
CA LEU A 69 -5.06 -6.96 12.08
C LEU A 69 -4.72 -6.54 13.51
N PRO A 70 -3.67 -7.11 14.13
CA PRO A 70 -3.25 -6.68 15.46
C PRO A 70 -2.75 -5.22 15.42
N PRO A 71 -2.95 -4.42 16.48
CA PRO A 71 -2.51 -3.02 16.54
C PRO A 71 -1.01 -2.80 16.27
N SER A 72 -0.19 -3.81 16.48
CA SER A 72 1.25 -3.81 16.14
C SER A 72 1.52 -3.73 14.63
N SER A 73 0.52 -4.01 13.79
CA SER A 73 0.61 -3.92 12.32
C SER A 73 0.31 -2.53 11.77
N ASP A 74 -0.15 -1.59 12.61
CA ASP A 74 -0.39 -0.19 12.23
C ASP A 74 0.96 0.56 12.12
N ARG A 75 1.71 0.29 11.05
CA ARG A 75 3.12 0.71 10.88
C ARG A 75 3.35 2.23 10.84
N PHE A 76 2.31 3.03 10.63
CA PHE A 76 2.44 4.46 10.31
C PHE A 76 1.69 5.42 11.25
N GLU A 77 0.91 4.91 12.21
CA GLU A 77 0.21 5.74 13.19
C GLU A 77 0.55 5.31 14.61
N LYS A 78 1.40 6.09 15.29
CA LYS A 78 1.44 6.04 16.76
C LYS A 78 0.12 6.59 17.28
N LYS A 79 -0.74 5.70 17.78
CA LYS A 79 -1.96 6.11 18.50
C LYS A 79 -1.55 6.98 19.68
N ARG A 80 -1.90 8.27 19.62
CA ARG A 80 -1.67 9.20 20.73
C ARG A 80 -2.74 8.96 21.79
N SER A 81 -2.35 9.06 23.06
CA SER A 81 -3.31 9.01 24.15
C SER A 81 -4.33 10.14 24.00
N SER A 82 -5.62 9.80 24.01
CA SER A 82 -6.72 10.77 24.10
C SER A 82 -6.94 11.30 25.52
N ARG A 83 -6.23 10.74 26.52
CA ARG A 83 -6.31 11.19 27.90
C ARG A 83 -5.60 12.51 28.06
N GLU A 84 -6.23 13.42 28.79
CA GLU A 84 -5.54 14.62 29.27
C GLU A 84 -4.38 14.24 30.20
N PRO A 85 -3.24 14.95 30.14
CA PRO A 85 -2.15 14.74 31.07
C PRO A 85 -2.66 14.96 32.50
N SER A 86 -2.61 13.92 33.33
CA SER A 86 -3.09 14.01 34.71
C SER A 86 -2.28 14.98 35.59
N GLY A 87 -1.08 15.39 35.15
CA GLY A 87 -0.13 16.18 35.94
C GLY A 87 0.43 15.46 37.17
N LYS A 88 -0.05 14.26 37.48
CA LYS A 88 0.34 13.46 38.64
C LYS A 88 1.69 12.79 38.40
N LYS A 89 2.51 12.74 39.46
CA LYS A 89 3.77 12.00 39.44
C LYS A 89 3.48 10.49 39.23
N PRO A 90 4.33 9.76 38.50
CA PRO A 90 4.25 8.30 38.41
C PRO A 90 4.37 7.67 39.80
N GLY A 91 3.56 6.64 40.08
CA GLY A 91 3.55 5.92 41.36
C GLY A 91 2.34 6.25 42.24
N GLY A 92 2.40 5.80 43.50
CA GLY A 92 1.41 6.16 44.52
C GLY A 92 1.37 7.67 44.72
N GLN A 93 0.17 8.24 44.83
CA GLN A 93 0.04 9.68 45.04
C GLN A 93 0.39 10.04 46.49
N GLU A 94 0.88 11.26 46.72
CA GLU A 94 1.20 11.75 48.05
C GLU A 94 -0.05 11.63 48.96
N GLY A 95 0.09 10.96 50.11
CA GLY A 95 -1.01 10.66 51.03
C GLY A 95 -1.72 9.31 50.81
N HIS A 96 -1.40 8.54 49.77
CA HIS A 96 -1.89 7.16 49.68
C HIS A 96 -1.16 6.26 50.67
N GLU A 97 -1.91 5.66 51.59
CA GLU A 97 -1.38 4.61 52.46
C GLU A 97 -1.03 3.37 51.63
N GLY A 98 0.24 3.00 51.64
CA GLY A 98 0.70 1.78 50.99
C GLY A 98 0.26 0.55 51.78
N THR A 99 -0.55 -0.32 51.17
CA THR A 99 -0.92 -1.62 51.76
C THR A 99 0.08 -2.69 51.33
N THR A 100 1.33 -2.57 51.79
CA THR A 100 2.33 -3.61 51.54
C THR A 100 2.04 -4.80 52.45
N LEU A 101 1.68 -5.94 51.86
CA LEU A 101 1.51 -7.18 52.61
C LEU A 101 2.88 -7.63 53.14
N ARG A 102 3.04 -7.68 54.46
CA ARG A 102 4.27 -8.18 55.08
C ARG A 102 4.26 -9.71 55.09
N GLN A 103 5.43 -10.33 55.00
CA GLN A 103 5.55 -11.74 55.29
C GLN A 103 5.17 -11.98 56.76
N VAL A 104 4.32 -12.98 56.98
CA VAL A 104 3.86 -13.41 58.29
C VAL A 104 4.09 -14.91 58.42
N GLU A 105 4.40 -15.38 59.62
CA GLU A 105 4.63 -16.80 59.89
C GLU A 105 3.37 -17.65 59.62
N HIS A 106 2.20 -17.10 59.97
CA HIS A 106 0.90 -17.75 59.83
C HIS A 106 -0.03 -16.93 58.93
N PRO A 107 -0.10 -17.21 57.61
CA PRO A 107 -1.03 -16.55 56.71
C PRO A 107 -2.47 -17.03 56.97
N HIS A 108 -3.44 -16.13 56.78
CA HIS A 108 -4.87 -16.43 56.92
C HIS A 108 -5.37 -17.51 55.95
N HIS A 109 -4.77 -17.58 54.76
CA HIS A 109 -5.10 -18.58 53.74
C HIS A 109 -3.84 -19.22 53.19
N ARG A 110 -3.84 -20.57 53.13
CA ARG A 110 -2.83 -21.36 52.44
C ARG A 110 -3.53 -22.15 51.32
N VAL A 111 -3.12 -21.90 50.08
CA VAL A 111 -3.60 -22.65 48.92
C VAL A 111 -2.46 -23.51 48.40
N VAL A 112 -2.65 -24.83 48.45
CA VAL A 112 -1.68 -25.80 47.97
C VAL A 112 -1.99 -26.12 46.52
N HIS A 113 -1.14 -25.65 45.60
CA HIS A 113 -1.24 -25.96 44.17
C HIS A 113 -0.47 -27.25 43.87
N ARG A 114 -1.08 -28.41 44.17
CA ARG A 114 -0.51 -29.72 43.81
C ARG A 114 -0.64 -29.95 42.31
N VAL A 115 0.45 -30.41 41.72
CA VAL A 115 0.43 -30.96 40.37
C VAL A 115 0.00 -32.41 40.48
N HIS A 116 -1.08 -32.80 39.79
CA HIS A 116 -1.58 -34.19 39.84
C HIS A 116 -0.94 -35.08 38.79
N THR A 117 -0.34 -34.50 37.76
CA THR A 117 0.15 -35.23 36.59
C THR A 117 1.44 -34.60 36.08
N CYS A 118 2.45 -35.41 35.82
CA CYS A 118 3.71 -34.94 35.25
C CYS A 118 3.48 -34.42 33.82
N GLN A 119 3.88 -33.18 33.53
CA GLN A 119 3.75 -32.59 32.20
C GLN A 119 4.69 -33.24 31.16
N GLY A 120 5.75 -33.93 31.59
CA GLY A 120 6.69 -34.60 30.70
C GLY A 120 6.27 -36.04 30.34
N CYS A 121 5.92 -36.86 31.34
CA CYS A 121 5.65 -38.28 31.14
C CYS A 121 4.19 -38.71 31.39
N GLY A 122 3.31 -37.81 31.84
CA GLY A 122 1.90 -38.12 32.09
C GLY A 122 1.63 -38.98 33.34
N ALA A 123 2.66 -39.36 34.09
CA ALA A 123 2.50 -40.15 35.31
C ALA A 123 1.72 -39.38 36.40
N SER A 124 0.94 -40.11 37.21
CA SER A 124 0.25 -39.56 38.38
C SER A 124 1.26 -39.13 39.45
N LEU A 125 1.07 -37.93 39.98
CA LEU A 125 1.83 -37.33 41.08
C LEU A 125 0.97 -37.14 42.33
N ARG A 126 -0.18 -37.82 42.40
CA ARG A 126 -1.11 -37.66 43.53
C ARG A 126 -0.55 -38.17 44.86
N ASP A 127 0.33 -39.17 44.78
CA ASP A 127 0.89 -39.91 45.91
C ASP A 127 2.40 -39.74 46.07
N VAL A 128 3.00 -38.81 45.30
CA VAL A 128 4.39 -38.35 45.44
C VAL A 128 4.41 -37.08 46.29
#